data_AF-A0A820M5I2-F1
#
_entry.id   AF-A0A820M5I2-F1
#
_cell.length_a   1.000
_cell.length_b   1.000
_cell.length_c   1.000
_cell.angle_alpha   90.00
_cell.angle_beta   90.00
_cell.angle_gamma   90.00
#
_symmetry.space_group_name_H-M   'P 1'
#
loop_
_entity.id
_entity.type
_entity.pdbx_description
1 polymer ?
#
loop_
_entity_poly.entity_id
_entity_poly.type
_entity_poly.pdbx_seq_one_letter_code
_entity_poly.pdbx_strand_id
1 'polypeptide(L)'
;MSILLAVFTLTISVTQCTIITQVDLNGHGIFLVNNNTTFLRGTNYIRLLNASVHVTFESDLYPLWDIENALKQMHNYGYNYIRLFLDCPTLCSGFSLSSPGIPMRYTKNVIDFLLRASTYRIAVMLTASWNPANYQSIVNSYPIPANVTGINMIIFHSGQAAAKAQFF
;
A
#
# COMPACT_ATOMS: atom_id res chain seq x y z
N MET A 1 -2.18 30.37 43.64
CA MET A 1 -1.86 28.97 43.31
C MET A 1 -1.94 28.85 41.80
N SER A 2 -0.80 28.94 41.10
CA SER A 2 -0.78 28.97 39.63
C SER A 2 -0.43 27.59 39.09
N ILE A 3 -1.29 27.04 38.24
CA ILE A 3 -1.12 25.73 37.59
C ILE A 3 -0.26 25.93 36.35
N LEU A 4 0.89 25.26 36.31
CA LEU A 4 1.78 25.24 35.15
C LEU A 4 1.26 24.19 34.15
N LEU A 5 0.75 24.63 33.00
CA LEU A 5 0.32 23.76 31.91
C LEU A 5 1.54 23.45 31.03
N ALA A 6 2.10 22.24 31.15
CA ALA A 6 3.16 21.78 30.26
C ALA A 6 2.54 21.27 28.95
N VAL A 7 2.70 22.02 27.87
CA VAL A 7 2.35 21.60 26.52
C VAL A 7 3.52 20.79 25.96
N PHE A 8 3.37 19.47 25.88
CA PHE A 8 4.30 18.62 25.14
C PHE A 8 3.98 18.70 23.65
N THR A 9 4.86 19.35 22.89
CA THR A 9 4.82 19.34 21.43
C THR A 9 5.62 18.14 20.93
N LEU A 10 4.93 17.15 20.35
CA LEU A 10 5.57 16.02 19.67
C LEU A 10 5.98 16.46 18.26
N THR A 11 7.27 16.72 18.03
CA THR A 11 7.81 17.02 16.70
C THR A 11 8.03 15.71 15.94
N ILE A 12 7.11 15.35 15.05
CA ILE A 12 7.34 14.28 14.07
C ILE A 12 8.11 14.90 12.91
N SER A 13 9.43 14.73 12.88
CA SER A 13 10.24 15.09 11.70
C SER A 13 10.00 14.08 10.59
N VAL A 14 9.19 14.46 9.59
CA VAL A 14 9.13 13.74 8.32
C VAL A 14 10.43 14.02 7.59
N THR A 15 11.36 13.06 7.59
CA THR A 15 12.56 13.17 6.76
C THR A 15 12.14 13.09 5.30
N GLN A 16 12.41 14.15 4.53
CA GLN A 16 12.25 14.11 3.08
C GLN A 16 13.18 13.03 2.51
N CYS A 17 12.59 11.96 1.99
CA CYS A 17 13.30 10.93 1.26
C CYS A 17 13.47 11.40 -0.19
N THR A 18 14.70 11.67 -0.62
CA THR A 18 14.97 12.03 -2.02
C THR A 18 15.26 10.77 -2.81
N ILE A 19 14.44 10.49 -3.83
CA ILE A 19 14.66 9.40 -4.78
C ILE A 19 15.20 10.01 -6.07
N ILE A 20 16.41 9.63 -6.48
CA ILE A 20 17.01 10.03 -7.74
C ILE A 20 17.10 8.80 -8.63
N THR A 21 16.70 8.94 -9.89
CA THR A 21 16.96 7.93 -10.93
C THR A 21 18.18 8.37 -11.74
N GLN A 22 19.13 7.47 -11.88
CA GLN A 22 20.31 7.63 -12.72
C GLN A 22 20.39 6.45 -13.70
N VAL A 23 21.28 6.57 -14.68
CA VAL A 23 21.59 5.49 -15.61
C VAL A 23 23.10 5.26 -15.55
N ASP A 24 23.53 4.01 -15.44
CA ASP A 24 24.95 3.67 -15.47
C ASP A 24 25.52 3.77 -16.90
N LEU A 25 26.83 3.52 -17.04
CA LEU A 25 27.52 3.55 -18.34
C LEU A 25 27.00 2.49 -19.33
N ASN A 26 26.25 1.49 -18.86
CA ASN A 26 25.64 0.43 -19.65
C ASN A 26 24.13 0.66 -19.91
N GLY A 27 23.57 1.76 -19.43
CA GLY A 27 22.14 2.07 -19.56
C GLY A 27 21.24 1.39 -18.51
N HIS A 28 21.79 0.82 -17.44
CA HIS A 28 20.99 0.29 -16.34
C HIS A 28 20.48 1.41 -15.43
N GLY A 29 19.20 1.35 -15.06
CA GLY A 29 18.62 2.27 -14.08
C GLY A 29 19.20 2.05 -12.68
N ILE A 30 19.77 3.09 -12.09
CA ILE A 30 20.22 3.15 -10.70
C ILE A 30 19.23 4.01 -9.92
N PHE A 31 18.75 3.50 -8.78
CA PHE A 31 17.96 4.27 -7.83
C PHE A 31 18.85 4.70 -6.66
N LEU A 32 18.91 6.01 -6.42
CA LEU A 32 19.54 6.55 -5.22
C LEU A 32 18.45 6.95 -4.24
N VAL A 33 18.57 6.51 -3.00
CA VAL A 33 17.75 6.98 -1.89
C VAL A 33 18.65 7.78 -0.96
N ASN A 34 18.38 9.08 -0.82
CA ASN A 34 19.23 10.01 -0.08
C ASN A 34 20.71 9.93 -0.53
N ASN A 35 20.93 9.97 -1.85
CA ASN A 35 22.22 9.84 -2.53
C ASN A 35 22.94 8.48 -2.35
N ASN A 36 22.31 7.48 -1.72
CA ASN A 36 22.87 6.14 -1.63
C ASN A 36 22.27 5.22 -2.68
N THR A 37 23.12 4.54 -3.45
CA THR A 37 22.71 3.48 -4.37
C THR A 37 21.91 2.42 -3.62
N THR A 38 20.68 2.22 -4.07
CA THR A 38 19.79 1.20 -3.55
C THR A 38 19.50 0.18 -4.65
N PHE A 39 19.72 -1.08 -4.35
CA PHE A 39 19.28 -2.20 -5.17
C PHE A 39 18.05 -2.78 -4.50
N LEU A 40 16.87 -2.56 -5.09
CA LEU A 40 15.63 -3.14 -4.58
C LEU A 40 15.57 -4.61 -4.96
N ARG A 41 15.81 -5.48 -3.98
CA ARG A 41 15.54 -6.91 -4.09
C ARG A 41 14.16 -7.18 -3.51
N GLY A 42 13.19 -7.22 -4.43
CA GLY A 42 11.77 -7.24 -4.13
C GLY A 42 11.13 -8.63 -4.12
N THR A 43 10.00 -8.75 -3.41
CA THR A 43 9.06 -9.87 -3.56
C THR A 43 7.61 -9.37 -3.45
N ASN A 44 6.65 -10.16 -3.96
CA ASN A 44 5.24 -9.93 -3.67
C ASN A 44 4.89 -10.62 -2.35
N TYR A 45 4.30 -9.91 -1.39
CA TYR A 45 3.70 -10.54 -0.21
C TYR A 45 2.20 -10.69 -0.43
N ILE A 46 1.74 -11.94 -0.48
CA ILE A 46 0.35 -12.27 -0.73
C ILE A 46 -0.06 -13.52 0.06
N ARG A 47 -1.25 -13.46 0.67
CA ARG A 47 -1.96 -14.64 1.15
C ARG A 47 -3.15 -14.90 0.25
N LEU A 48 -3.28 -16.15 -0.18
CA LEU A 48 -4.33 -16.59 -1.09
C LEU A 48 -5.22 -17.62 -0.42
N LEU A 49 -6.53 -17.43 -0.52
CA LEU A 49 -7.51 -18.49 -0.29
C LEU A 49 -7.76 -19.19 -1.63
N ASN A 50 -7.74 -20.54 -1.63
CA ASN A 50 -7.95 -21.38 -2.82
C ASN A 50 -7.07 -20.96 -4.03
N ALA A 51 -5.83 -20.56 -3.76
CA ALA A 51 -4.83 -20.15 -4.75
C ALA A 51 -5.27 -19.02 -5.72
N SER A 52 -6.33 -18.27 -5.42
CA SER A 52 -6.93 -17.32 -6.36
C SER A 52 -7.42 -16.03 -5.70
N VAL A 53 -7.90 -16.10 -4.46
CA VAL A 53 -8.51 -14.96 -3.78
C VAL A 53 -7.52 -14.35 -2.81
N HIS A 54 -7.18 -13.07 -3.00
CA HIS A 54 -6.31 -12.34 -2.09
C HIS A 54 -7.01 -12.16 -0.74
N VAL A 55 -6.37 -12.53 0.36
CA VAL A 55 -6.96 -12.49 1.71
C VAL A 55 -5.99 -11.97 2.77
N THR A 56 -4.88 -11.34 2.35
CA THR A 56 -3.82 -10.88 3.26
C THR A 56 -4.38 -10.09 4.43
N PHE A 57 -5.28 -9.13 4.17
CA PHE A 57 -5.80 -8.20 5.17
C PHE A 57 -7.26 -8.45 5.57
N GLU A 58 -7.83 -9.60 5.22
CA GLU A 58 -9.15 -10.00 5.73
C GLU A 58 -9.11 -10.06 7.26
N SER A 59 -10.04 -9.37 7.92
CA SER A 59 -9.91 -9.06 9.35
C SER A 59 -9.88 -10.29 10.24
N ASP A 60 -10.60 -11.34 9.86
CA ASP A 60 -10.68 -12.59 10.62
C ASP A 60 -9.50 -13.53 10.34
N LEU A 61 -8.75 -13.28 9.26
CA LEU A 61 -7.67 -14.13 8.81
C LEU A 61 -6.28 -13.53 9.10
N TYR A 62 -6.14 -12.21 9.02
CA TYR A 62 -4.88 -11.50 9.25
C TYR A 62 -4.18 -11.90 10.57
N PRO A 63 -4.87 -11.98 11.73
CA PRO A 63 -4.24 -12.36 12.99
C PRO A 63 -3.69 -13.79 13.03
N LEU A 64 -4.14 -14.66 12.12
CA LEU A 64 -3.71 -16.06 12.03
C LEU A 64 -2.42 -16.21 11.23
N TRP A 65 -1.97 -15.17 10.54
CA TRP A 65 -0.80 -15.22 9.68
C TRP A 65 0.50 -15.01 10.46
N ASP A 66 1.47 -15.90 10.27
CA ASP A 66 2.83 -15.74 10.77
C ASP A 66 3.62 -14.74 9.89
N ILE A 67 3.26 -13.46 10.02
CA ILE A 67 3.84 -12.34 9.27
C ILE A 67 5.27 -12.07 9.72
N GLU A 68 5.51 -12.15 11.03
CA GLU A 68 6.80 -11.84 11.64
C GLU A 68 7.91 -12.74 11.11
N ASN A 69 7.67 -14.06 11.14
CA ASN A 69 8.65 -15.03 10.64
C ASN A 69 8.86 -14.91 9.13
N ALA A 70 7.80 -14.61 8.36
CA ALA A 70 7.93 -14.39 6.93
C ALA A 70 8.82 -13.18 6.61
N LEU A 71 8.61 -12.05 7.30
CA LEU A 71 9.45 -10.85 7.15
C LEU A 71 10.88 -11.09 7.60
N LYS A 72 11.09 -11.79 8.72
CA LYS A 72 12.40 -12.20 9.20
C LYS A 72 13.15 -13.04 8.17
N GLN A 73 12.49 -14.03 7.58
CA GLN A 73 13.09 -14.87 6.54
C GLN A 73 13.42 -14.07 5.28
N MET A 74 12.52 -13.18 4.83
CA MET A 74 12.79 -12.27 3.71
C MET A 74 14.04 -11.42 3.97
N HIS A 75 14.15 -10.83 5.16
CA HIS A 75 15.32 -10.07 5.56
C HIS A 75 16.60 -10.92 5.55
N ASN A 76 16.56 -12.11 6.16
CA ASN A 76 17.70 -13.02 6.21
C ASN A 76 18.17 -13.48 4.82
N TYR A 77 17.24 -13.60 3.87
CA TYR A 77 17.59 -13.90 2.48
C TYR A 77 18.11 -12.68 1.72
N GLY A 78 18.06 -11.47 2.28
CA GLY A 78 18.51 -10.23 1.65
C GLY A 78 17.46 -9.53 0.80
N TYR A 79 16.16 -9.74 1.05
CA TYR A 79 15.10 -8.92 0.47
C TYR A 79 14.95 -7.64 1.28
N ASN A 80 14.74 -6.52 0.59
CA ASN A 80 14.59 -5.18 1.19
C ASN A 80 13.37 -4.42 0.66
N TYR A 81 12.53 -5.08 -0.15
CA TYR A 81 11.36 -4.47 -0.76
C TYR A 81 10.22 -5.50 -0.87
N ILE A 82 9.00 -5.07 -0.57
CA ILE A 82 7.78 -5.86 -0.74
C ILE A 82 6.76 -5.06 -1.57
N ARG A 83 6.20 -5.69 -2.59
CA ARG A 83 4.94 -5.27 -3.19
C ARG A 83 3.80 -5.97 -2.46
N LEU A 84 2.93 -5.20 -1.83
CA LEU A 84 1.89 -5.68 -0.94
C LEU A 84 0.50 -5.41 -1.54
N PHE A 85 -0.28 -6.46 -1.75
CA PHE A 85 -1.63 -6.33 -2.30
C PHE A 85 -2.67 -6.05 -1.22
N LEU A 86 -3.45 -5.00 -1.42
CA LEU A 86 -4.60 -4.60 -0.60
C LEU A 86 -5.90 -5.31 -1.05
N ASP A 87 -5.91 -5.92 -2.23
CA ASP A 87 -7.08 -6.62 -2.76
C ASP A 87 -7.59 -7.69 -1.77
N CYS A 88 -8.90 -7.69 -1.53
CA CYS A 88 -9.58 -8.73 -0.73
C CYS A 88 -11.10 -8.75 -1.00
N PRO A 89 -11.82 -9.83 -0.67
CA PRO A 89 -13.28 -9.89 -0.80
C PRO A 89 -14.01 -8.70 -0.18
N THR A 90 -13.61 -8.28 1.02
CA THR A 90 -14.23 -7.16 1.72
C THR A 90 -13.98 -5.82 1.01
N LEU A 91 -12.83 -5.64 0.33
CA LEU A 91 -12.58 -4.48 -0.52
C LEU A 91 -13.51 -4.49 -1.74
N CYS A 92 -13.67 -5.65 -2.38
CA CYS A 92 -14.54 -5.82 -3.55
C CYS A 92 -16.02 -5.56 -3.24
N SER A 93 -16.46 -5.74 -1.99
CA SER A 93 -17.81 -5.37 -1.54
C SER A 93 -17.91 -3.92 -1.04
N GLY A 94 -16.84 -3.13 -1.17
CA GLY A 94 -16.80 -1.75 -0.68
C GLY A 94 -16.87 -1.66 0.83
N PHE A 95 -16.39 -2.69 1.53
CA PHE A 95 -16.44 -2.83 2.99
C PHE A 95 -17.85 -2.74 3.59
N SER A 96 -18.88 -3.00 2.78
CA SER A 96 -20.29 -2.78 3.14
C SER A 96 -20.60 -1.33 3.53
N LEU A 97 -19.82 -0.38 3.04
CA LEU A 97 -20.04 1.05 3.26
C LEU A 97 -20.81 1.65 2.09
N SER A 98 -21.67 2.63 2.37
CA SER A 98 -22.44 3.35 1.34
C SER A 98 -21.67 4.51 0.71
N SER A 99 -20.55 4.92 1.29
CA SER A 99 -19.72 6.03 0.85
C SER A 99 -18.23 5.66 0.90
N PRO A 100 -17.36 6.39 0.15
CA PRO A 100 -15.92 6.15 0.16
C PRO A 100 -15.34 6.17 1.58
N GLY A 101 -14.57 5.14 1.90
CA GLY A 101 -13.95 4.95 3.20
C GLY A 101 -13.42 3.53 3.38
N ILE A 102 -12.58 3.36 4.39
CA ILE A 102 -11.95 2.09 4.75
C ILE A 102 -12.21 1.84 6.24
N PRO A 103 -12.68 0.66 6.66
CA PRO A 103 -12.87 0.35 8.07
C PRO A 103 -11.56 0.38 8.85
N MET A 104 -11.61 0.95 10.05
CA MET A 104 -10.46 1.04 10.95
C MET A 104 -9.79 -0.32 11.21
N ARG A 105 -10.56 -1.42 11.30
CA ARG A 105 -10.00 -2.78 11.49
C ARG A 105 -9.08 -3.20 10.35
N TYR A 106 -9.43 -2.87 9.10
CA TYR A 106 -8.62 -3.18 7.94
C TYR A 106 -7.36 -2.32 7.93
N THR A 107 -7.51 -1.00 8.18
CA THR A 107 -6.40 -0.06 8.28
C THR A 107 -5.39 -0.47 9.35
N LYS A 108 -5.86 -0.94 10.52
CA LYS A 108 -4.99 -1.44 11.59
C LYS A 108 -4.13 -2.63 11.14
N ASN A 109 -4.68 -3.56 10.37
CA ASN A 109 -3.92 -4.70 9.86
C ASN A 109 -2.84 -4.24 8.87
N VAL A 110 -3.15 -3.28 7.99
CA VAL A 110 -2.16 -2.70 7.07
C VAL A 110 -1.04 -2.00 7.86
N ILE A 111 -1.39 -1.18 8.85
CA ILE A 111 -0.41 -0.49 9.71
C ILE A 111 0.46 -1.48 10.47
N ASP A 112 -0.13 -2.53 11.06
CA ASP A 112 0.62 -3.58 11.76
C ASP A 112 1.66 -4.24 10.84
N PHE A 113 1.29 -4.58 9.60
CA PHE A 113 2.22 -5.12 8.62
C PHE A 113 3.37 -4.13 8.32
N LEU A 114 3.05 -2.86 8.08
CA LEU A 114 4.05 -1.82 7.79
C LEU A 114 5.02 -1.63 8.95
N LEU A 115 4.53 -1.63 10.19
CA LEU A 115 5.36 -1.52 11.40
C LEU A 115 6.30 -2.73 11.52
N ARG A 116 5.80 -3.95 11.31
CA ARG A 116 6.65 -5.17 11.31
C ARG A 116 7.69 -5.13 10.20
N ALA A 117 7.32 -4.76 8.97
CA ALA A 117 8.25 -4.65 7.85
C ALA A 117 9.36 -3.62 8.13
N SER A 118 9.03 -2.51 8.78
CA SER A 118 10.01 -1.47 9.12
C SER A 118 11.07 -1.95 10.13
N THR A 119 10.70 -2.84 11.06
CA THR A 119 11.65 -3.50 11.98
C THR A 119 12.76 -4.24 11.23
N TYR A 120 12.45 -4.77 10.04
CA TYR A 120 13.40 -5.48 9.18
C TYR A 120 13.99 -4.62 8.06
N ARG A 121 13.77 -3.29 8.08
CA ARG A 121 14.19 -2.35 7.02
C ARG A 121 13.71 -2.76 5.63
N ILE A 122 12.53 -3.35 5.53
CA ILE A 122 11.90 -3.72 4.27
C ILE A 122 10.95 -2.60 3.86
N ALA A 123 11.21 -1.97 2.72
CA ALA A 123 10.30 -1.00 2.13
C ALA A 123 9.05 -1.70 1.58
N VAL A 124 7.89 -1.04 1.65
CA VAL A 124 6.62 -1.61 1.21
C VAL A 124 5.95 -0.70 0.19
N MET A 125 5.61 -1.24 -0.98
CA MET A 125 4.72 -0.61 -1.95
C MET A 125 3.33 -1.20 -1.80
N LEU A 126 2.39 -0.39 -1.32
CA LEU A 126 0.98 -0.74 -1.32
C LEU A 126 0.46 -0.77 -2.75
N THR A 127 -0.28 -1.81 -3.10
CA THR A 127 -0.83 -2.05 -4.43
C THR A 127 -2.28 -2.48 -4.30
N ALA A 128 -3.15 -1.97 -5.16
CA ALA A 128 -4.51 -2.44 -5.27
C ALA A 128 -4.90 -2.55 -6.73
N SER A 129 -5.32 -3.74 -7.16
CA SER A 129 -5.75 -4.00 -8.53
C SER A 129 -7.05 -3.25 -8.82
N TRP A 130 -7.95 -3.17 -7.84
CA TRP A 130 -9.26 -2.52 -7.97
C TRP A 130 -9.42 -1.35 -7.00
N ASN A 131 -10.38 -0.48 -7.30
CA ASN A 131 -10.88 0.47 -6.30
C ASN A 131 -11.93 -0.24 -5.44
N PRO A 132 -12.06 0.09 -4.14
CA PRO A 132 -13.15 -0.45 -3.32
C PRO A 132 -14.51 -0.08 -3.94
N ALA A 133 -15.50 -0.99 -3.92
CA ALA A 133 -16.77 -0.76 -4.61
C ALA A 133 -17.54 0.48 -4.10
N ASN A 134 -17.36 0.87 -2.83
CA ASN A 134 -17.93 2.08 -2.24
C ASN A 134 -17.33 3.39 -2.79
N TYR A 135 -16.30 3.31 -3.64
CA TYR A 135 -15.70 4.45 -4.35
C TYR A 135 -16.31 4.66 -5.74
N GLN A 136 -17.27 3.83 -6.16
CA GLN A 136 -17.87 3.91 -7.50
C GLN A 136 -18.54 5.26 -7.77
N SER A 137 -19.03 5.96 -6.74
CA SER A 137 -19.60 7.32 -6.89
C SER A 137 -18.57 8.33 -7.38
N ILE A 138 -17.31 8.21 -6.97
CA ILE A 138 -16.20 9.04 -7.47
C ILE A 138 -15.89 8.68 -8.92
N VAL A 139 -15.89 7.39 -9.25
CA VAL A 139 -15.66 6.96 -10.64
C VAL A 139 -16.75 7.52 -11.56
N ASN A 140 -18.01 7.39 -11.15
CA ASN A 140 -19.17 7.82 -11.93
C ASN A 140 -19.31 9.34 -12.07
N SER A 141 -18.58 10.14 -11.29
CA SER A 141 -18.61 11.61 -11.42
C SER A 141 -17.75 12.14 -12.57
N TYR A 142 -17.00 11.26 -13.24
CA TYR A 142 -16.17 11.61 -14.40
C TYR A 142 -16.77 11.06 -15.70
N PRO A 143 -16.56 11.74 -16.85
CA PRO A 143 -16.99 11.23 -18.14
C PRO A 143 -16.29 9.91 -18.51
N ILE A 144 -17.05 8.97 -19.07
CA ILE A 144 -16.54 7.72 -19.64
C ILE A 144 -15.79 8.05 -20.95
N PRO A 145 -14.49 7.70 -21.09
CA PRO A 145 -13.76 7.91 -22.33
C PRO A 145 -14.34 7.06 -23.46
N ALA A 146 -14.62 7.67 -24.61
CA ALA A 146 -15.29 7.01 -25.74
C ALA A 146 -14.51 5.82 -26.34
N ASN A 147 -13.18 5.84 -26.24
CA ASN A 147 -12.29 4.88 -26.90
C ASN A 147 -11.50 3.99 -25.91
N VAL A 148 -11.94 3.91 -24.65
CA VAL A 148 -11.33 3.05 -23.63
C VAL A 148 -12.39 2.07 -23.15
N THR A 149 -12.07 0.78 -23.14
CA THR A 149 -13.00 -0.29 -22.75
C THR A 149 -12.29 -1.40 -21.97
N GLY A 150 -13.06 -2.27 -21.33
CA GLY A 150 -12.53 -3.42 -20.60
C GLY A 150 -11.56 -3.03 -19.48
N ILE A 151 -10.48 -3.81 -19.32
CA ILE A 151 -9.47 -3.59 -18.27
C ILE A 151 -8.73 -2.26 -18.40
N ASN A 152 -8.66 -1.70 -19.62
CA ASN A 152 -8.00 -0.42 -19.88
C ASN A 152 -8.70 0.72 -19.15
N MET A 153 -10.00 0.57 -18.83
CA MET A 153 -10.73 1.56 -18.04
C MET A 153 -10.14 1.77 -16.65
N ILE A 154 -9.54 0.75 -16.03
CA ILE A 154 -8.96 0.88 -14.68
C ILE A 154 -7.82 1.91 -14.68
N ILE A 155 -7.07 2.00 -15.78
CA ILE A 155 -5.86 2.81 -15.90
C ILE A 155 -6.17 4.17 -16.54
N PHE A 156 -6.96 4.17 -17.63
CA PHE A 156 -7.13 5.37 -18.47
C PHE A 156 -8.43 6.13 -18.20
N HIS A 157 -9.28 5.68 -17.28
CA HIS A 157 -10.44 6.45 -16.82
C HIS A 157 -10.02 7.41 -15.70
N SER A 158 -10.19 8.71 -15.89
CA SER A 158 -9.82 9.75 -14.91
C SER A 158 -10.50 9.56 -13.55
N GLY A 159 -11.77 9.13 -13.53
CA GLY A 159 -12.47 8.79 -12.30
C GLY A 159 -11.89 7.58 -11.55
N GLN A 160 -11.27 6.62 -12.25
CA GLN A 160 -10.59 5.49 -11.58
C GLN A 160 -9.29 5.97 -10.93
N ALA A 161 -8.56 6.85 -11.60
CA ALA A 161 -7.37 7.50 -11.04
C ALA A 161 -7.74 8.37 -9.82
N ALA A 162 -8.81 9.15 -9.89
CA ALA A 162 -9.30 9.97 -8.78
C ALA A 162 -9.72 9.11 -7.57
N ALA A 163 -10.48 8.04 -7.81
CA ALA A 163 -10.84 7.09 -6.76
C ALA A 163 -9.61 6.43 -6.13
N LYS A 164 -8.60 6.08 -6.94
CA LYS A 164 -7.34 5.48 -6.45
C LYS A 164 -6.54 6.46 -5.61
N ALA A 165 -6.48 7.74 -6.00
CA ALA A 165 -5.79 8.79 -5.27
C ALA A 165 -6.43 9.08 -3.89
N GLN A 166 -7.74 8.83 -3.73
CA GLN A 166 -8.41 8.93 -2.43
C GLN A 166 -8.28 7.65 -1.59
N PHE A 167 -8.00 6.51 -2.23
CA PHE A 167 -7.86 5.22 -1.54
C PHE A 167 -6.49 5.05 -0.86
N PHE A 168 -5.43 5.59 -1.45
CA PHE A 168 -4.07 5.63 -0.87
C PHE A 168 -3.83 6.88 -0.03
#